data_AF-A0A957U0R8-F1
#
_entry.id   AF-A0A957U0R8-F1
#
_cell.length_a   1.000
_cell.length_b   1.000
_cell.length_c   1.000
_cell.angle_alpha   90.00
_cell.angle_beta   90.00
_cell.angle_gamma   90.00
#
_symmetry.space_group_name_H-M   'P 1'
#
loop_
_entity.id
_entity.type
_entity.pdbx_description
1 polymer ?
#
loop_
_entity_poly.entity_id
_entity_poly.type
_entity_poly.pdbx_seq_one_letter_code
_entity_poly.pdbx_strand_id
1 'polypeptide(L)' 'MVALILVGVALLARPSIGAAMGTLPPGGTIPTQSLIINEFMADNETALLDDDGDTSDWIELYN' A
#
# COMPACT_ATOMS: atom_id res chain seq x y z
N MET A 1 -10.66 -10.86 -21.41
CA MET A 1 -11.15 -10.03 -20.29
C MET A 1 -9.93 -9.69 -19.46
N VAL A 2 -9.63 -8.41 -19.34
CA VAL A 2 -8.29 -7.85 -19.10
C VAL A 2 -8.02 -7.77 -17.60
N ALA A 3 -7.11 -8.60 -17.08
CA ALA A 3 -6.52 -8.40 -15.75
C ALA A 3 -5.05 -8.04 -15.96
N LEU A 4 -4.79 -6.75 -16.18
CA LEU A 4 -3.45 -6.18 -16.21
C LEU A 4 -3.06 -5.84 -14.77
N ILE A 5 -2.69 -6.83 -13.97
CA ILE A 5 -2.07 -6.58 -12.64
C ILE A 5 -0.55 -6.64 -12.86
N LEU A 6 -0.01 -5.56 -13.43
CA LEU A 6 1.43 -5.36 -13.57
C LEU A 6 1.99 -4.83 -12.25
N VAL A 7 2.46 -5.75 -11.39
CA VAL A 7 3.32 -5.49 -10.20
C VAL A 7 4.74 -5.08 -10.65
N GLY A 8 4.83 -4.10 -11.55
CA GLY A 8 6.01 -3.86 -12.39
C GLY A 8 6.63 -2.48 -12.31
N VAL A 9 6.42 -1.68 -11.25
CA VAL A 9 7.15 -0.41 -11.06
C VAL A 9 7.67 -0.29 -9.63
N ALA A 10 8.54 -1.22 -9.26
CA ALA A 10 9.45 -1.07 -8.14
C ALA A 10 10.84 -0.70 -8.65
N LEU A 11 11.04 0.49 -9.25
CA LEU A 11 12.37 1.12 -9.25
C LEU A 11 12.36 2.63 -9.62
N LEU A 12 11.84 3.46 -8.73
CA LEU A 12 12.43 4.79 -8.52
C LEU A 12 12.65 4.91 -7.03
N ALA A 13 13.92 4.83 -6.63
CA ALA A 13 14.37 5.13 -5.28
C ALA A 13 13.89 6.54 -4.89
N ARG A 14 12.72 6.62 -4.25
CA ARG A 14 12.29 7.85 -3.57
C ARG A 14 13.05 7.85 -2.25
N PRO A 15 13.90 8.86 -1.98
CA PRO A 15 14.51 8.95 -0.66
C PRO A 15 13.37 9.02 0.36
N SER A 16 13.29 8.01 1.22
CA SER A 16 12.47 8.04 2.40
C SER A 16 12.93 9.24 3.24
N ILE A 17 12.11 10.28 3.31
CA ILE A 17 12.25 11.29 4.35
C ILE A 17 12.02 10.56 5.67
N GLY A 18 13.10 10.34 6.41
CA GLY A 18 13.03 9.67 7.70
C GLY A 18 14.38 9.54 8.41
N ALA A 19 15.32 10.43 8.10
CA ALA A 19 16.38 10.73 9.05
C ALA A 19 15.74 11.33 10.31
N ALA A 20 16.26 10.91 11.46
CA ALA A 20 15.93 11.37 12.80
C ALA A 20 14.64 10.78 13.42
N MET A 21 14.78 9.55 13.95
CA MET A 21 14.22 9.19 15.26
C MET A 21 14.85 10.09 16.36
N GLY A 22 14.67 11.40 16.22
CA GLY A 22 14.99 12.40 17.23
C GLY A 22 13.73 12.61 18.05
N THR A 23 13.84 12.43 19.36
CA THR A 23 12.81 12.70 20.36
C THR A 23 11.92 13.87 19.94
N LEU A 24 10.68 13.56 19.54
CA LEU A 24 9.74 14.61 19.16
C LEU A 24 9.49 15.50 20.39
N PRO A 25 9.54 16.83 20.25
CA PRO A 25 9.11 17.71 21.32
C PRO A 25 7.66 17.38 21.73
N PRO A 26 7.20 17.70 22.95
CA PRO A 26 5.80 17.58 23.30
C PRO A 26 4.98 18.43 22.32
N GLY A 27 4.28 17.78 21.37
CA GLY A 27 3.61 18.43 20.24
C GLY A 27 4.27 18.23 18.86
N GLY A 28 5.25 17.33 18.72
CA GLY A 28 5.81 16.98 17.41
C GLY A 28 4.75 16.38 16.48
N THR A 29 4.44 17.10 15.40
CA THR A 29 3.57 16.63 14.33
C THR A 29 4.30 15.58 13.52
N ILE A 30 3.85 14.32 13.59
CA ILE A 30 4.23 13.33 12.58
C ILE A 30 3.68 13.83 11.24
N PRO A 31 4.51 14.01 10.20
CA PRO A 31 3.99 14.39 8.89
C PRO A 31 3.00 13.32 8.44
N THR A 32 1.73 13.69 8.32
CA THR A 32 0.70 12.81 7.77
C THR A 32 0.85 12.78 6.26
N GLN A 33 0.83 11.58 5.71
CA GLN A 33 0.83 11.35 4.27
C GLN A 33 -0.60 10.97 3.85
N SER A 34 -1.05 11.44 2.68
CA SER A 34 -2.39 11.16 2.18
C SER A 34 -2.42 9.76 1.59
N LEU A 35 -3.16 8.84 2.21
CA LEU A 35 -3.42 7.53 1.65
C LEU A 35 -4.69 7.56 0.79
N ILE A 36 -4.61 6.97 -0.40
CA ILE A 36 -5.72 6.83 -1.34
C ILE A 36 -6.03 5.35 -1.48
N ILE A 37 -7.29 4.97 -1.40
CA ILE A 37 -7.74 3.63 -1.77
C ILE A 37 -7.78 3.55 -3.30
N ASN A 38 -6.90 2.75 -3.88
CA ASN A 38 -6.84 2.53 -5.33
C ASN A 38 -7.87 1.49 -5.78
N GLU A 39 -8.03 0.41 -5.02
CA GLU A 39 -8.98 -0.67 -5.31
C GLU A 39 -9.58 -1.26 -4.03
N PHE A 40 -10.83 -1.70 -4.13
CA PHE A 40 -11.56 -2.38 -3.06
C PHE A 40 -12.24 -3.64 -3.64
N MET A 41 -11.77 -4.81 -3.21
CA MET A 41 -12.30 -6.11 -3.62
C MET A 41 -12.86 -6.84 -2.39
N ALA A 42 -14.19 -6.86 -2.27
CA ALA A 42 -14.91 -7.42 -1.12
C ALA A 42 -15.63 -8.75 -1.42
N ASP A 43 -15.48 -9.27 -2.63
CA ASP A 43 -16.01 -10.56 -3.05
C ASP A 43 -15.09 -11.14 -4.13
N ASN A 44 -13.92 -11.56 -3.69
CA ASN A 44 -12.92 -12.13 -4.58
C ASN A 44 -13.26 -13.61 -4.81
N GLU A 45 -13.66 -13.97 -6.04
CA GLU A 45 -13.87 -15.37 -6.41
C GLU A 45 -12.72 -15.94 -7.26
N THR A 46 -12.01 -15.08 -8.02
CA THR A 46 -11.09 -15.55 -9.07
C THR A 46 -9.87 -14.66 -9.32
N ALA A 47 -9.72 -13.53 -8.60
CA ALA A 47 -8.72 -12.52 -8.96
C ALA A 47 -7.32 -12.87 -8.44
N LEU A 48 -7.17 -12.89 -7.12
CA LEU A 48 -5.91 -13.22 -6.44
C LEU A 48 -6.16 -14.32 -5.42
N LEU A 49 -5.18 -15.19 -5.26
CA LEU A 49 -5.10 -16.14 -4.16
C LEU A 49 -4.00 -15.68 -3.21
N ASP A 50 -4.20 -15.85 -1.92
CA ASP A 50 -3.12 -15.70 -0.94
C ASP A 50 -2.18 -16.93 -0.95
N ASP A 51 -1.22 -16.92 -0.04
CA ASP A 51 -0.19 -17.96 0.05
C ASP A 51 -0.75 -19.34 0.43
N ASP A 52 -1.95 -19.38 1.03
CA ASP A 52 -2.66 -20.62 1.38
C ASP A 52 -3.61 -21.07 0.26
N GLY A 53 -3.77 -20.25 -0.79
CA GLY A 53 -4.63 -20.53 -1.93
C GLY A 53 -6.07 -20.05 -1.76
N ASP A 54 -6.35 -19.20 -0.77
CA ASP A 54 -7.69 -18.69 -0.48
C ASP A 54 -7.97 -17.39 -1.26
N THR A 55 -9.23 -17.17 -1.63
CA THR A 55 -9.70 -15.99 -2.36
C THR A 55 -10.10 -14.87 -1.40
N SER A 56 -9.16 -14.43 -0.57
CA SER A 56 -9.40 -13.41 0.45
C SER A 56 -9.78 -12.04 -0.14
N ASP A 57 -10.61 -11.29 0.58
CA ASP A 57 -10.92 -9.89 0.30
C ASP A 57 -9.67 -9.02 0.48
N TRP A 58 -9.58 -7.93 -0.28
CA TRP A 58 -8.42 -7.04 -0.21
C TRP A 58 -8.73 -5.59 -0.57
N ILE A 59 -7.82 -4.71 -0.14
CA ILE A 59 -7.82 -3.29 -0.47
C ILE A 59 -6.41 -2.88 -0.88
N GLU A 60 -6.28 -2.12 -1.97
CA GLU A 60 -5.00 -1.56 -2.38
C GLU A 60 -4.92 -0.08 -2.05
N LEU A 61 -3.79 0.32 -1.47
CA LEU A 61 -3.52 1.68 -1.01
C LEU A 61 -2.36 2.30 -1.80
N TYR A 62 -2.50 3.60 -2.12
CA TYR A 62 -1.46 4.43 -2.73
C TYR A 62 -1.11 5.62 -1.82
N ASN A 63 0.17 6.04 -1.85
CA ASN A 63 0.74 7.15 -1.08
C ASN A 63 1.51 8.15 -1.96
#